data_AF-A0A351J0N2-F1
#
_entry.id   AF-A0A351J0N2-F1
#
_cell.length_a   1.000
_cell.length_b   1.000
_cell.length_c   1.000
_cell.angle_alpha   90.00
_cell.angle_beta   90.00
_cell.angle_gamma   90.00
#
_symmetry.space_group_name_H-M   'P 1'
#
loop_
_entity.id
_entity.type
_entity.pdbx_description
1 polymer ?
#
loop_
_entity_poly.entity_id
_entity_poly.type
_entity_poly.pdbx_seq_one_letter_code
_entity_poly.pdbx_strand_id
1 'polypeptide(L)' 'MKKTIFQGAATALITPFRDGHVDYKAFDQIIEHQIVSGIDALVACGTT' A
#
# COMPACT_ATOMS: atom_id res chain seq x y z
N MET A 1 22.39 -14.95 -11.58
CA MET A 1 21.49 -13.93 -10.97
C MET A 1 20.27 -14.64 -10.39
N LYS A 2 19.71 -14.14 -9.28
CA LYS A 2 18.47 -14.70 -8.71
C LYS A 2 17.27 -14.34 -9.57
N LYS A 3 16.24 -15.20 -9.56
CA LYS A 3 14.96 -14.96 -10.24
C LYS A 3 14.26 -13.76 -9.61
N THR A 4 13.79 -12.83 -10.45
CA THR A 4 13.01 -11.68 -10.02
C THR A 4 11.65 -12.13 -9.50
N ILE A 5 11.29 -11.68 -8.29
CA ILE A 5 10.05 -12.08 -7.60
C ILE A 5 8.88 -11.13 -7.86
N PHE A 6 9.15 -9.91 -8.33
CA PHE A 6 8.16 -8.88 -8.60
C PHE A 6 8.64 -7.95 -9.72
N GLN A 7 7.74 -7.59 -10.63
CA GLN A 7 7.91 -6.56 -11.65
C GLN A 7 6.58 -5.84 -11.81
N GLY A 8 6.62 -4.55 -12.16
CA GLY A 8 5.43 -3.72 -12.25
C GLY A 8 5.52 -2.48 -11.37
N ALA A 9 4.40 -1.78 -11.20
CA ALA A 9 4.25 -0.62 -10.34
C ALA A 9 3.87 -1.05 -8.92
N ALA A 10 4.59 -0.53 -7.93
CA ALA A 10 4.31 -0.75 -6.52
C ALA A 10 4.08 0.57 -5.81
N THR A 11 3.03 0.66 -5.00
CA THR A 11 2.76 1.85 -4.19
C THR A 11 3.20 1.61 -2.75
N ALA A 12 4.11 2.45 -2.25
CA ALA A 12 4.36 2.56 -0.82
C ALA A 12 3.17 3.27 -0.17
N LEU A 13 2.53 2.60 0.78
CA LEU A 13 1.28 3.06 1.35
C LEU A 13 1.52 3.98 2.54
N ILE A 14 0.84 5.14 2.53
CA ILE A 14 0.70 5.94 3.75
C ILE A 14 -0.07 5.13 4.80
N THR A 15 0.33 5.26 6.07
CA THR A 15 -0.44 4.70 7.20
C THR A 15 -1.29 5.82 7.78
N PRO A 16 -2.61 5.86 7.53
CA PRO A 16 -3.45 6.92 8.08
C PRO A 16 -3.61 6.74 9.59
N PHE A 17 -3.52 7.84 10.32
CA PHE A 17 -3.77 7.90 11.75
C PHE A 17 -4.96 8.79 12.07
N ARG A 18 -5.73 8.38 13.06
CA ARG A 18 -6.82 9.14 13.66
C ARG A 18 -6.75 8.98 15.17
N ASP A 19 -6.72 10.10 15.87
CA ASP A 19 -6.66 10.16 17.34
C ASP A 19 -5.49 9.33 17.93
N GLY A 20 -4.34 9.33 17.24
CA GLY A 20 -3.12 8.62 17.67
C GLY A 20 -3.12 7.11 17.37
N HIS A 21 -4.19 6.58 16.78
CA HIS A 21 -4.30 5.17 16.38
C HIS A 21 -4.38 5.03 14.86
N VAL A 22 -4.03 3.85 14.34
CA VAL A 22 -4.18 3.57 12.91
C VAL A 22 -5.67 3.62 12.55
N ASP A 23 -6.01 4.44 11.56
CA ASP A 23 -7.37 4.48 11.01
C ASP A 23 -7.53 3.37 9.96
N TYR A 24 -7.89 2.17 10.43
CA TYR A 24 -8.07 1.02 9.55
C TYR A 24 -9.17 1.21 8.50
N LYS A 25 -10.19 2.04 8.79
CA LYS A 25 -11.26 2.31 7.82
C LYS A 25 -10.74 3.16 6.67
N ALA A 26 -9.99 4.22 6.97
CA ALA A 26 -9.33 5.00 5.94
C ALA A 26 -8.28 4.17 5.19
N PHE A 27 -7.57 3.29 5.90
CA PHE A 27 -6.54 2.46 5.29
C PHE A 27 -7.13 1.47 4.27
N ASP A 28 -8.26 0.85 4.60
CA ASP A 28 -9.04 -0.02 3.70
C ASP A 28 -9.42 0.73 2.41
N GLN A 29 -9.94 1.95 2.54
CA GLN A 29 -10.29 2.78 1.38
C GLN A 29 -9.08 3.12 0.49
N ILE A 30 -7.92 3.38 1.09
CA ILE A 30 -6.68 3.63 0.35
C ILE A 30 -6.25 2.38 -0.42
N ILE A 31 -6.29 1.21 0.24
CA ILE A 31 -5.93 -0.07 -0.37
C ILE A 31 -6.85 -0.37 -1.56
N GLU A 32 -8.16 -0.27 -1.36
CA GLU A 32 -9.15 -0.51 -2.42
C GLU A 32 -8.98 0.44 -3.60
N HIS A 33 -8.68 1.72 -3.34
CA HIS A 33 -8.38 2.67 -4.41
C HIS A 33 -7.16 2.25 -5.23
N GLN A 34 -6.09 1.78 -4.58
CA GLN A 34 -4.89 1.31 -5.28
C GLN A 34 -5.18 0.06 -6.13
N ILE A 35 -5.94 -0.90 -5.58
CA ILE A 35 -6.34 -2.12 -6.28
C ILE A 35 -7.18 -1.80 -7.51
N VAL A 36 -8.22 -0.98 -7.37
CA VAL A 36 -9.11 -0.57 -8.48
C VAL A 36 -8.36 0.26 -9.53
N SER A 37 -7.32 0.99 -9.13
CA SER A 37 -6.45 1.73 -10.05
C SER A 37 -5.46 0.83 -10.81
N GLY A 38 -5.41 -0.46 -10.50
CA GLY A 38 -4.60 -1.45 -11.23
C GLY A 38 -3.12 -1.46 -10.83
N ILE A 39 -2.78 -1.12 -9.59
CA ILE A 39 -1.39 -1.28 -9.09
C ILE A 39 -1.00 -2.76 -9.03
N ASP A 40 0.26 -3.09 -9.33
CA ASP A 40 0.73 -4.47 -9.32
C ASP A 40 1.11 -4.95 -7.91
N ALA A 41 1.50 -4.03 -7.01
CA ALA A 41 1.81 -4.35 -5.62
C ALA A 41 1.61 -3.19 -4.64
N LEU A 42 1.48 -3.56 -3.37
CA LEU A 42 1.38 -2.65 -2.24
C LEU A 42 2.56 -2.89 -1.29
N VAL A 43 3.20 -1.81 -0.82
CA VAL A 43 4.30 -1.87 0.14
C VAL A 43 3.84 -1.21 1.44
N ALA A 44 3.62 -2.03 2.47
CA ALA A 44 3.19 -1.58 3.79
C ALA A 44 4.38 -1.48 4.76
N CYS A 45 4.27 -0.60 5.77
CA CYS A 45 5.28 -0.40 6.82
C CYS A 45 6.69 -0.07 6.31
N GLY A 46 6.80 0.47 5.09
CA GLY A 46 8.03 1.08 4.58
C GLY A 46 8.07 2.57 4.88
N THR A 47 9.13 3.23 4.43
CA THR A 47 9.09 4.68 4.23
C THR A 47 8.25 4.99 3.00
N THR A 48 7.39 6.00 3.10
CA THR A 48 6.58 6.51 1.99
C THR A 48 6.72 8.02 1.95
#